data_AF-A0A9N7U3H0-F1
#
_entry.id   AF-A0A9N7U3H0-F1
#
_cell.length_a   1.000
_cell.length_b   1.000
_cell.length_c   1.000
_cell.angle_alpha   90.00
_cell.angle_beta   90.00
_cell.angle_gamma   90.00
#
_symmetry.space_group_name_H-M   'P 1'
#
loop_
_entity.id
_entity.type
_entity.pdbx_description
1 polymer ?
#
loop_
_entity_poly.entity_id
_entity_poly.type
_entity_poly.pdbx_seq_one_letter_code
_entity_poly.pdbx_strand_id
1 'polypeptide(L)'
;MSQESLESDGDSAQDVCDFNWDEYLEETGTVSVPHHAFKHVDQGLQTGLTPGMKLEVCVRSEADSPYWVANIITTCGQLLLLRYEGLPR
;
A
#
# COMPACT_ATOMS: atom_id res chain seq x y z
N MET A 1 37.77 -34.30 10.18
CA MET A 1 36.89 -35.32 9.60
C MET A 1 35.67 -35.35 10.50
N SER A 2 34.61 -34.62 10.11
CA SER A 2 33.44 -35.17 9.40
C SER A 2 32.61 -36.02 10.37
N GLN A 3 31.34 -35.74 10.67
CA GLN A 3 30.30 -35.14 9.85
C GLN A 3 29.20 -34.57 10.75
N GLU A 4 28.70 -33.42 10.34
CA GLU A 4 27.53 -32.73 10.87
C GLU A 4 26.26 -33.58 10.91
N SER A 5 25.43 -33.34 11.93
CA SER A 5 24.05 -33.81 12.02
C SER A 5 23.24 -33.24 10.85
N LEU A 6 22.50 -34.10 10.17
CA LEU A 6 21.46 -33.72 9.21
C LEU A 6 20.40 -32.88 9.94
N GLU A 7 20.50 -31.57 9.81
CA GLU A 7 19.44 -30.65 10.21
C GLU A 7 18.27 -30.86 9.23
N SER A 8 17.17 -31.37 9.78
CA SER A 8 15.88 -31.51 9.11
C SER A 8 15.51 -30.16 8.50
N ASP A 9 15.42 -30.11 7.18
CA ASP A 9 14.96 -28.95 6.41
C ASP A 9 13.69 -28.39 7.03
N GLY A 10 13.84 -27.25 7.72
CA GLY A 10 12.75 -26.42 8.15
C GLY A 10 12.13 -25.80 6.91
N ASP A 11 11.13 -26.49 6.37
CA ASP A 11 10.16 -25.94 5.44
C ASP A 11 9.48 -24.75 6.12
N SER A 12 10.12 -23.60 6.00
CA SER A 12 9.63 -22.29 6.37
C SER A 12 9.01 -21.62 5.13
N ALA A 13 8.34 -22.42 4.30
CA ALA A 13 7.15 -21.95 3.63
C ALA A 13 6.10 -21.71 4.71
N GLN A 14 6.19 -20.57 5.40
CA GLN A 14 4.99 -19.97 5.96
C GLN A 14 4.09 -19.73 4.77
N ASP A 15 3.16 -20.66 4.56
CA ASP A 15 1.98 -20.49 3.74
C ASP A 15 1.45 -19.11 4.12
N VAL A 16 1.54 -18.15 3.20
CA VAL A 16 0.91 -16.85 3.39
C VAL A 16 -0.56 -17.16 3.25
N CYS A 17 -1.18 -17.63 4.34
CA CYS A 17 -2.61 -17.85 4.39
C CYS A 17 -3.23 -16.51 4.01
N ASP A 18 -3.91 -16.47 2.87
CA ASP A 18 -4.61 -15.28 2.41
C ASP A 18 -5.50 -14.80 3.56
N PHE A 19 -5.27 -13.57 4.01
CA PHE A 19 -6.00 -13.03 5.15
C PHE A 19 -7.46 -12.78 4.75
N ASN A 20 -8.39 -13.44 5.43
CA ASN A 20 -9.82 -13.30 5.20
C ASN A 20 -10.46 -12.40 6.28
N TRP A 21 -11.00 -11.25 5.85
CA TRP A 21 -11.66 -10.31 6.75
C TRP A 21 -12.92 -10.88 7.40
N ASP A 22 -13.70 -11.71 6.70
CA ASP A 22 -14.94 -12.27 7.21
C ASP A 22 -14.65 -13.22 8.39
N GLU A 23 -13.66 -14.09 8.23
CA GLU A 23 -13.22 -15.02 9.28
C GLU A 23 -12.64 -14.28 10.50
N TYR A 24 -11.80 -13.27 10.27
CA TYR A 24 -11.21 -12.47 11.35
C TYR A 24 -12.26 -11.72 12.17
N LEU A 25 -13.26 -11.12 11.52
CA LEU A 25 -14.33 -10.39 12.21
C LEU A 25 -15.21 -11.34 13.03
N GLU A 26 -15.49 -12.54 12.51
CA GLU A 26 -16.22 -13.59 13.23
C GLU A 26 -15.43 -14.10 14.44
N GLU A 27 -14.15 -14.45 14.27
CA GLU A 27 -13.28 -14.96 15.34
C GLU A 27 -13.11 -13.94 16.48
N THR A 28 -12.95 -12.67 16.13
CA THR A 28 -12.77 -11.59 17.12
C THR A 28 -14.07 -11.07 17.70
N GLY A 29 -15.23 -11.47 17.16
CA GLY A 29 -16.53 -10.92 17.53
C GLY A 29 -16.65 -9.42 17.26
N THR A 30 -15.95 -8.92 16.24
CA THR A 30 -15.94 -7.48 15.89
C THR A 30 -16.78 -7.21 14.66
N VAL A 31 -17.15 -5.94 14.46
CA VAL A 31 -17.95 -5.50 13.31
C VAL A 31 -17.16 -4.48 12.52
N SER A 32 -17.12 -4.64 11.20
CA SER A 32 -16.52 -3.65 10.32
C SER A 32 -17.20 -2.29 10.47
N VAL A 33 -16.41 -1.22 10.49
CA VAL A 33 -16.97 0.14 10.44
C VAL A 33 -17.79 0.33 9.16
N PRO A 34 -18.98 0.93 9.23
CA PRO A 34 -19.80 1.20 8.05
C PRO A 34 -19.07 2.04 7.00
N HIS A 35 -19.27 1.74 5.71
CA HIS A 35 -18.63 2.48 4.60
C HIS A 35 -18.87 4.00 4.65
N HIS A 36 -20.06 4.44 5.07
CA HIS A 36 -20.40 5.87 5.18
C HIS A 36 -19.61 6.62 6.26
N ALA A 37 -18.91 5.92 7.16
CA ALA A 37 -17.97 6.53 8.07
C ALA A 37 -16.75 7.11 7.32
N PHE A 38 -16.46 6.60 6.12
CA PHE A 38 -15.36 7.01 5.26
C PHE A 38 -15.86 7.84 4.07
N LYS A 39 -16.13 9.13 4.32
CA LYS A 39 -16.64 10.09 3.31
C LYS A 39 -15.83 10.17 2.01
N HIS A 40 -14.55 9.79 2.05
CA HIS A 40 -13.64 9.85 0.90
C HIS A 40 -13.81 8.66 -0.06
N VAL A 41 -14.38 7.54 0.39
CA VAL A 41 -14.55 6.32 -0.42
C VAL A 41 -15.63 6.53 -1.49
N ASP A 42 -16.72 7.22 -1.15
CA ASP A 42 -17.83 7.49 -2.09
C ASP A 42 -17.48 8.55 -3.16
N GLN A 43 -16.45 9.37 -2.92
CA GLN A 43 -16.05 10.48 -3.81
C GLN A 43 -14.79 10.16 -4.63
N GLY A 44 -14.06 9.09 -4.29
CA GLY A 44 -12.67 8.87 -4.71
C GLY A 44 -12.44 8.31 -6.12
N LEU A 45 -13.47 8.08 -6.93
CA LEU A 45 -13.32 7.28 -8.17
C LEU A 45 -13.04 8.10 -9.44
N GLN A 46 -13.09 9.43 -9.42
CA GLN A 46 -12.90 10.27 -10.60
C GLN A 46 -11.82 11.33 -10.38
N THR A 47 -10.58 10.90 -10.17
CA THR A 47 -9.44 11.83 -10.10
C THR A 47 -9.05 12.37 -11.48
N GLY A 48 -9.38 11.64 -12.56
CA GLY A 48 -8.96 11.97 -13.93
C GLY A 48 -7.45 11.83 -14.17
N LEU A 49 -6.72 11.32 -13.18
CA LEU A 49 -5.27 11.19 -13.22
C LEU A 49 -4.86 9.90 -13.93
N THR A 50 -3.90 10.01 -14.85
CA THR A 50 -3.40 8.86 -15.62
C THR A 50 -1.89 8.74 -15.53
N PRO A 51 -1.32 7.54 -15.71
CA PRO A 51 0.12 7.36 -15.88
C PRO A 51 0.71 8.34 -16.91
N GLY A 52 1.88 8.89 -16.61
CA GLY A 52 2.56 9.89 -17.43
C GLY A 52 2.23 11.34 -17.11
N MET A 53 1.18 11.62 -16.32
CA MET A 53 0.94 12.98 -15.81
C MET A 53 1.98 13.39 -14.77
N LYS A 54 2.19 14.71 -14.63
CA LYS A 54 3.05 15.32 -13.60
C LYS A 54 2.20 16.05 -12.56
N LEU A 55 2.66 16.03 -11.32
CA LEU A 55 2.04 16.74 -10.20
C LEU A 55 3.08 17.33 -9.26
N GLU A 56 2.69 18.36 -8.53
CA GLU A 56 3.43 18.91 -7.41
C GLU A 56 3.01 18.19 -6.13
N VAL A 57 3.96 17.51 -5.50
CA VAL A 57 3.74 16.73 -4.28
C VAL A 57 4.31 17.49 -3.11
N CYS A 58 3.50 17.72 -2.09
CA CYS A 58 3.97 18.29 -0.84
C CYS A 58 4.86 17.26 -0.11
N VAL A 59 6.11 17.63 0.20
CA VAL A 59 7.08 16.69 0.80
C VAL A 59 6.75 16.42 2.28
N ARG A 60 6.09 17.36 2.96
CA ARG A 60 5.65 17.25 4.36
C ARG A 60 4.28 17.89 4.54
N SER A 61 3.47 17.42 5.49
CA SER A 61 2.12 17.96 5.71
C SER A 61 2.08 19.23 6.57
N GLU A 62 3.22 19.88 6.79
CA GLU A 62 3.37 21.06 7.65
C GLU A 62 3.12 22.35 6.86
N ALA A 63 2.72 23.44 7.52
CA ALA A 63 2.64 24.75 6.87
C ALA A 63 4.02 25.17 6.32
N ASP A 64 4.04 25.77 5.12
CA ASP A 64 5.24 26.14 4.35
C ASP A 64 6.16 24.98 3.90
N SER A 65 5.64 23.75 3.84
CA SER A 65 6.41 22.63 3.30
C SER A 65 6.73 22.80 1.81
N PRO A 66 7.94 22.43 1.38
CA PRO A 66 8.31 22.49 -0.03
C PRO A 66 7.53 21.46 -0.86
N TYR A 67 7.27 21.83 -2.12
CA TYR A 67 6.68 20.95 -3.11
C TYR A 67 7.76 20.41 -4.05
N TRP A 68 7.55 19.20 -4.55
CA TRP A 68 8.43 18.56 -5.52
C TRP A 68 7.65 17.98 -6.69
N VAL A 69 8.24 18.00 -7.89
CA VAL A 69 7.58 17.48 -9.09
C VAL A 69 7.71 15.95 -9.15
N ALA A 70 6.60 15.26 -9.32
CA ALA A 70 6.59 13.81 -9.51
C ALA A 70 5.74 13.39 -10.72
N ASN A 71 6.11 12.27 -11.32
CA ASN A 71 5.34 11.61 -12.39
C ASN A 71 4.47 10.51 -11.81
N ILE A 72 3.27 10.34 -12.36
CA ILE A 72 2.43 9.16 -12.11
C ILE A 72 3.00 7.99 -12.90
N ILE A 73 3.47 6.96 -12.20
CA ILE A 73 3.94 5.70 -12.78
C ILE A 73 2.75 4.77 -13.01
N THR A 74 1.92 4.57 -11.99
CA THR A 74 0.70 3.77 -12.06
C THR A 74 -0.40 4.32 -11.15
N THR A 75 -1.63 3.90 -11.43
CA THR A 75 -2.84 4.23 -10.66
C THR A 75 -3.48 2.93 -10.19
N CYS A 76 -3.87 2.84 -8.92
CA CYS A 76 -4.63 1.71 -8.36
C CYS A 76 -5.77 2.27 -7.51
N GLY A 77 -6.97 2.40 -8.09
CA GLY A 77 -8.07 3.11 -7.47
C GLY A 77 -7.66 4.54 -7.09
N GLN A 78 -7.70 4.84 -5.80
CA GLN A 78 -7.30 6.14 -5.23
C GLN A 78 -5.79 6.28 -4.96
N LEU A 79 -5.01 5.20 -5.10
CA LEU A 79 -3.58 5.20 -4.84
C LEU A 79 -2.79 5.51 -6.11
N LEU A 80 -1.78 6.37 -5.98
CA LEU A 80 -0.86 6.73 -7.05
C LEU A 80 0.55 6.26 -6.71
N LEU A 81 1.19 5.57 -7.64
CA LEU A 81 2.61 5.32 -7.56
C LEU A 81 3.34 6.49 -8.22
N LEU A 82 4.15 7.20 -7.46
CA LEU A 82 4.82 8.42 -7.89
C LEU A 82 6.33 8.22 -8.02
N ARG A 83 6.93 8.87 -9.02
CA ARG A 83 8.38 9.02 -9.15
C ARG A 83 8.74 10.49 -9.11
N TYR A 84 9.48 10.88 -8.07
CA TYR A 84 10.03 12.22 -7.92
C TYR A 84 11.10 12.51 -8.98
N GLU A 85 11.04 13.69 -9.58
CA GLU A 85 12.05 14.17 -10.53
C GLU A 85 13.42 14.31 -9.85
N GLY A 86 14.50 13.99 -10.56
CA GLY A 86 15.87 14.14 -10.04
C GLY A 86 16.33 13.07 -9.04
N LEU A 87 15.46 12.13 -8.63
CA LEU A 87 15.87 10.96 -7.83
C LEU A 87 16.47 9.87 -8.76
N PRO A 88 17.69 9.36 -8.47
CA PRO A 88 18.28 8.29 -9.27
C PRO A 88 17.46 6.99 -9.20
N ARG A 89 17.60 6.15 -10.24
CA ARG A 89 16.89 4.87 -10.36
C ARG A 89 17.49 3.78 -9.50
#